data_AF-R2S2L1-F1
#
_entry.id   AF-R2S2L1-F1
#
_cell.length_a   1.000
_cell.length_b   1.000
_cell.length_c   1.000
_cell.angle_alpha   90.00
_cell.angle_beta   90.00
_cell.angle_gamma   90.00
#
_symmetry.space_group_name_H-M   'P 1'
#
loop_
_entity.id
_entity.type
_entity.pdbx_description
1 polymer ?
#
loop_
_entity_poly.entity_id
_entity_poly.type
_entity_poly.pdbx_seq_one_letter_code
_entity_poly.pdbx_strand_id
1 'polypeptide(L)'
;MENLEGPLDNQQTSSAVYDSNTIPNQLNNSWWTSGLDNWSVNAGQVAIEEDEQGYLNLTMDTTTSSQIKQVVYLKPNHCYFVMFDVQVTRYVKGLFGIHFNGRFTSGNSDMGLRRLSKGYETITGVLKTPKTWAHPQLLFVGSIHGADGSGSIRRLSLFDLTDLYGQNNEPNASEFYQIVPQSLDEQGGHLSLREVFTKITKRIEEPLATDEEARQVFLDEMRKKTQILGMENTQLKNVNGFHLNGHLSTSRDLLKLLLHATGYKKLLAIWGKKEHKAFVQGKKPREIEVTATVQDEELEKTYTLLGGKSGALATNVLNSVALVGDKNGRIYLAAVMGASGKTGKTDRYEAMKLLVDTAKQREINPEYQPTKPYKARAGSVIAFPMGDPHFYTYSPPKSLYSVNETESIPPASVTKLINALVVLDNIHNLHETFEIKQSDILGGSGPVLYEGDIISFWDAFHFLFLPSANTIAKAFSRVIGHKIIQARGYIE
;
A
#
# COMPACT_ATOMS: atom_id res chain seq x y z
N MET A 1 -44.18 17.15 -2.29
CA MET A 1 -44.35 16.46 -3.59
C MET A 1 -44.01 17.46 -4.67
N GLU A 2 -42.80 17.41 -5.20
CA GLU A 2 -42.54 17.11 -6.62
C GLU A 2 -41.03 17.07 -6.82
N ASN A 3 -40.60 15.98 -7.43
CA ASN A 3 -39.23 15.62 -7.73
C ASN A 3 -38.71 16.44 -8.92
N LEU A 4 -37.44 16.81 -8.90
CA LEU A 4 -36.62 16.89 -10.12
C LEU A 4 -35.22 16.37 -9.79
N GLU A 5 -34.99 15.11 -10.15
CA GLU A 5 -33.68 14.48 -10.30
C GLU A 5 -33.04 14.88 -11.64
N GLY A 6 -31.71 15.03 -11.64
CA GLY A 6 -30.85 14.97 -12.83
C GLY A 6 -29.65 15.95 -12.79
N PRO A 7 -28.53 15.62 -13.45
CA PRO A 7 -27.56 14.59 -13.11
C PRO A 7 -26.28 15.19 -12.51
N LEU A 8 -25.63 14.46 -11.59
CA LEU A 8 -24.27 14.76 -11.11
C LEU A 8 -23.28 14.44 -12.24
N ASP A 9 -22.82 15.48 -12.91
CA ASP A 9 -21.84 15.37 -13.98
C ASP A 9 -20.43 15.11 -13.40
N ASN A 10 -19.79 14.09 -13.94
CA ASN A 10 -18.47 13.59 -13.59
C ASN A 10 -17.40 14.55 -14.12
N GLN A 11 -16.70 15.26 -13.24
CA GLN A 11 -15.38 15.78 -13.56
C GLN A 11 -14.30 15.01 -12.81
N GLN A 12 -13.63 14.14 -13.59
CA GLN A 12 -12.42 13.42 -13.26
C GLN A 12 -11.36 14.35 -12.69
N THR A 13 -10.98 14.14 -11.43
CA THR A 13 -9.74 14.70 -10.88
C THR A 13 -8.63 13.67 -11.00
N SER A 14 -7.58 14.08 -11.71
CA SER A 14 -6.33 13.35 -11.94
C SER A 14 -5.65 13.00 -10.63
N SER A 15 -5.77 11.74 -10.18
CA SER A 15 -4.99 11.21 -9.06
C SER A 15 -3.59 10.82 -9.55
N ALA A 16 -2.59 11.61 -9.16
CA ALA A 16 -1.19 11.26 -9.34
C ALA A 16 -0.90 9.89 -8.69
N VAL A 17 -0.16 9.07 -9.42
CA VAL A 17 0.20 7.70 -9.07
C VAL A 17 1.28 7.71 -7.98
N TYR A 18 1.05 7.01 -6.87
CA TYR A 18 1.98 6.94 -5.74
C TYR A 18 2.75 5.61 -5.66
N ASP A 19 4.05 5.70 -5.32
CA ASP A 19 4.96 4.57 -5.04
C ASP A 19 4.68 3.95 -3.65
N SER A 20 4.77 2.64 -3.59
CA SER A 20 4.28 1.73 -2.55
C SER A 20 5.15 1.55 -1.31
N ASN A 21 6.27 2.28 -1.21
CA ASN A 21 7.11 2.37 -0.02
C ASN A 21 7.02 3.73 0.67
N THR A 22 6.01 4.52 0.33
CA THR A 22 5.90 5.91 0.77
C THR A 22 4.80 6.15 1.79
N ILE A 23 5.06 7.02 2.76
CA ILE A 23 4.04 7.59 3.63
C ILE A 23 3.42 8.76 2.87
N PRO A 24 2.12 8.72 2.55
CA PRO A 24 1.48 9.81 1.83
C PRO A 24 1.43 11.06 2.72
N ASN A 25 1.90 12.18 2.17
CA ASN A 25 1.54 13.49 2.69
C ASN A 25 0.00 13.62 2.66
N GLN A 26 -0.61 14.02 3.77
CA GLN A 26 -2.07 14.13 3.88
C GLN A 26 -2.64 15.34 3.10
N LEU A 27 -1.79 16.07 2.38
CA LEU A 27 -2.11 17.27 1.62
C LEU A 27 -1.85 17.05 0.13
N ASN A 28 -2.75 17.56 -0.70
CA ASN A 28 -2.64 17.48 -2.15
C ASN A 28 -1.88 18.71 -2.68
N ASN A 29 -1.04 18.53 -3.71
CA ASN A 29 -0.24 19.62 -4.31
C ASN A 29 0.46 20.55 -3.28
N SER A 30 1.00 19.97 -2.21
CA SER A 30 1.58 20.71 -1.08
C SER A 30 3.00 21.25 -1.34
N TRP A 31 3.57 20.88 -2.49
CA TRP A 31 4.83 21.37 -3.05
C TRP A 31 4.63 22.29 -4.25
N TRP A 32 3.38 22.65 -4.56
CA TRP A 32 3.04 23.64 -5.59
C TRP A 32 3.52 23.26 -7.00
N THR A 33 3.64 21.96 -7.28
CA THR A 33 4.15 21.41 -8.55
C THR A 33 3.19 21.62 -9.73
N SER A 34 1.95 21.98 -9.45
CA SER A 34 0.96 22.45 -10.42
C SER A 34 0.16 23.63 -9.84
N GLY A 35 -0.82 24.14 -10.60
CA GLY A 35 -1.71 25.21 -10.18
C GLY A 35 -2.53 24.90 -8.91
N LEU A 36 -3.36 25.85 -8.50
CA LEU A 36 -4.13 25.77 -7.24
C LEU A 36 -5.39 24.89 -7.33
N ASP A 37 -5.45 23.91 -8.23
CA ASP A 37 -6.67 23.12 -8.49
C ASP A 37 -7.17 22.36 -7.24
N ASN A 38 -6.25 21.95 -6.36
CA ASN A 38 -6.57 21.31 -5.08
C ASN A 38 -6.75 22.30 -3.91
N TRP A 39 -6.59 23.59 -4.17
CA TRP A 39 -6.53 24.65 -3.17
C TRP A 39 -7.45 25.82 -3.55
N SER A 40 -8.61 25.90 -2.90
CA SER A 40 -9.51 27.03 -3.13
C SER A 40 -8.94 28.32 -2.53
N VAL A 41 -8.97 29.42 -3.29
CA VAL A 41 -8.64 30.75 -2.75
C VAL A 41 -9.69 31.11 -1.71
N ASN A 42 -9.23 31.42 -0.50
CA ASN A 42 -10.11 31.83 0.58
C ASN A 42 -10.16 33.35 0.76
N ALA A 43 -9.03 34.02 0.58
CA ALA A 43 -8.95 35.48 0.62
C ALA A 43 -7.75 35.98 -0.19
N GLY A 44 -7.85 37.22 -0.67
CA GLY A 44 -6.77 37.91 -1.36
C GLY A 44 -6.31 37.25 -2.66
N GLN A 45 -5.07 37.53 -3.03
CA GLN A 45 -4.39 36.97 -4.20
C GLN A 45 -3.10 36.28 -3.76
N VAL A 46 -2.93 35.06 -4.24
CA VAL A 46 -1.69 34.28 -4.10
C VAL A 46 -1.21 33.90 -5.49
N ALA A 47 0.09 33.69 -5.63
CA ALA A 47 0.68 33.15 -6.85
C ALA A 47 1.56 31.94 -6.52
N ILE A 48 1.90 31.16 -7.54
CA ILE A 48 2.94 30.14 -7.46
C ILE A 48 4.09 30.65 -8.33
N GLU A 49 5.26 30.84 -7.72
CA GLU A 49 6.45 31.35 -8.38
C GLU A 49 7.63 30.41 -8.15
N GLU A 50 8.36 30.14 -9.23
CA GLU A 50 9.61 29.37 -9.19
C GLU A 50 10.77 30.28 -8.80
N ASP A 51 11.57 29.87 -7.80
CA ASP A 51 12.78 30.61 -7.40
C ASP A 51 13.99 30.26 -8.27
N GLU A 52 15.12 30.95 -8.05
CA GLU A 52 16.37 30.75 -8.80
C GLU A 52 16.94 29.32 -8.68
N GLN A 53 16.47 28.54 -7.71
CA GLN A 53 16.90 27.16 -7.46
C GLN A 53 15.90 26.13 -8.05
N GLY A 54 14.84 26.60 -8.72
CA GLY A 54 13.83 25.78 -9.34
C GLY A 54 12.71 25.32 -8.39
N TYR A 55 12.63 25.87 -7.18
CA TYR A 55 11.56 25.51 -6.25
C TYR A 55 10.32 26.35 -6.50
N LEU A 56 9.17 25.69 -6.60
CA LEU A 56 7.87 26.35 -6.67
C LEU A 56 7.43 26.79 -5.27
N ASN A 57 6.97 28.03 -5.17
CA ASN A 57 6.65 28.67 -3.90
C ASN A 57 5.28 29.34 -3.98
N LEU A 58 4.45 29.14 -2.96
CA LEU A 58 3.24 29.93 -2.79
C LEU A 58 3.63 31.33 -2.30
N THR A 59 3.48 32.35 -3.15
CA THR A 59 3.82 33.73 -2.85
C THR A 59 2.60 34.57 -2.52
N MET A 60 2.80 35.56 -1.66
CA MET A 60 1.83 36.60 -1.36
C MET A 60 2.56 37.93 -1.17
N ASP A 61 2.08 38.98 -1.79
CA ASP A 61 2.50 40.36 -1.53
C ASP A 61 1.26 41.24 -1.42
N THR A 62 0.82 41.47 -0.18
CA THR A 62 -0.47 42.12 0.05
C THR A 62 -0.48 43.02 1.28
N THR A 63 -1.47 43.92 1.32
CA THR A 63 -1.79 44.78 2.47
C THR A 63 -2.90 44.19 3.35
N THR A 64 -3.49 43.08 2.92
CA THR A 64 -4.52 42.29 3.62
C THR A 64 -4.25 40.81 3.44
N SER A 65 -4.84 39.95 4.28
CA SER A 65 -4.68 38.49 4.18
C SER A 65 -4.93 37.94 2.78
N SER A 66 -3.97 37.18 2.30
CA SER A 66 -3.98 36.38 1.08
C SER A 66 -3.69 34.93 1.43
N GLN A 67 -4.67 34.05 1.25
CA GLN A 67 -4.59 32.67 1.69
C GLN A 67 -5.46 31.75 0.84
N ILE A 68 -4.97 30.53 0.67
CA ILE A 68 -5.68 29.39 0.09
C ILE A 68 -6.12 28.44 1.20
N LYS A 69 -7.04 27.53 0.87
CA LYS A 69 -7.48 26.48 1.79
C LYS A 69 -7.71 25.14 1.10
N GLN A 70 -7.45 24.08 1.85
CA GLN A 70 -7.80 22.70 1.50
C GLN A 70 -8.56 22.07 2.68
N VAL A 71 -9.49 21.16 2.37
CA VAL A 71 -10.09 20.27 3.37
C VAL A 71 -9.07 19.17 3.73
N VAL A 72 -8.94 18.91 5.03
CA VAL A 72 -8.10 17.83 5.59
C VAL A 72 -8.93 16.90 6.46
N TYR A 73 -8.67 15.59 6.34
CA TYR A 73 -9.38 14.54 7.03
C TYR A 73 -8.47 13.93 8.09
N LEU A 74 -8.51 14.48 9.30
CA LEU A 74 -7.72 14.00 10.43
C LEU A 74 -8.55 13.01 11.28
N LYS A 75 -7.90 11.98 11.80
CA LYS A 75 -8.48 10.95 12.67
C LYS A 75 -8.54 11.44 14.12
N PRO A 76 -9.52 10.98 14.92
CA PRO A 76 -9.58 11.28 16.35
C PRO A 76 -8.42 10.65 17.12
N ASN A 77 -7.92 11.35 18.14
CA ASN A 77 -6.85 10.89 19.02
C ASN A 77 -5.49 10.59 18.34
N HIS A 78 -5.24 11.19 17.18
CA HIS A 78 -4.00 11.03 16.42
C HIS A 78 -3.10 12.26 16.55
N CYS A 79 -1.79 12.04 16.44
CA CYS A 79 -0.75 13.05 16.38
C CYS A 79 -0.30 13.23 14.92
N TYR A 80 -0.19 14.48 14.48
CA TYR A 80 0.17 14.85 13.13
C TYR A 80 1.42 15.72 13.15
N PHE A 81 2.45 15.31 12.44
CA PHE A 81 3.62 16.14 12.19
C PHE A 81 3.36 17.07 11.03
N VAL A 82 3.65 18.35 11.24
CA VAL A 82 3.54 19.41 10.24
C VAL A 82 4.92 20.00 9.99
N MET A 83 5.27 20.24 8.73
CA MET A 83 6.48 20.95 8.34
C MET A 83 6.25 21.80 7.11
N PHE A 84 6.85 22.98 7.06
CA PHE A 84 6.94 23.80 5.85
C PHE A 84 8.07 24.81 6.02
N ASP A 85 8.56 25.38 4.93
CA ASP A 85 9.38 26.57 5.01
C ASP A 85 8.54 27.81 4.74
N VAL A 86 8.91 28.88 5.43
CA VAL A 86 8.35 30.21 5.19
C VAL A 86 9.45 31.24 5.13
N GLN A 87 9.30 32.17 4.18
CA GLN A 87 10.10 33.38 4.11
C GLN A 87 9.16 34.58 4.17
N VAL A 88 9.54 35.60 4.95
CA VAL A 88 8.80 36.86 5.07
C VAL A 88 9.74 37.99 4.71
N THR A 89 9.54 38.57 3.54
CA THR A 89 10.39 39.63 2.95
C THR A 89 9.91 41.03 3.31
N ARG A 90 8.62 41.18 3.63
CA ARG A 90 8.04 42.40 4.20
C ARG A 90 7.07 42.01 5.31
N TYR A 91 7.14 42.67 6.46
CA TYR A 91 6.25 42.38 7.58
C TYR A 91 5.71 43.66 8.21
N VAL A 92 4.39 43.77 8.29
CA VAL A 92 3.70 44.81 9.07
C VAL A 92 2.97 44.16 10.25
N LYS A 93 2.12 43.16 9.99
CA LYS A 93 1.35 42.44 11.02
C LYS A 93 0.83 41.10 10.53
N GLY A 94 0.22 40.34 11.45
CA GLY A 94 -0.42 39.05 11.20
C GLY A 94 0.57 37.89 11.18
N LEU A 95 0.16 36.78 10.58
CA LEU A 95 0.94 35.54 10.51
C LEU A 95 1.13 35.12 9.05
N PHE A 96 2.35 34.73 8.71
CA PHE A 96 2.70 34.10 7.44
C PHE A 96 3.03 32.64 7.71
N GLY A 97 2.23 31.73 7.19
CA GLY A 97 2.32 30.30 7.45
C GLY A 97 0.98 29.60 7.26
N ILE A 98 0.57 28.83 8.26
CA ILE A 98 -0.63 28.00 8.21
C ILE A 98 -1.55 28.21 9.40
N HIS A 99 -2.83 27.94 9.19
CA HIS A 99 -3.85 27.85 10.24
C HIS A 99 -4.74 26.64 10.04
N PHE A 100 -4.96 25.88 11.10
CA PHE A 100 -6.04 24.89 11.16
C PHE A 100 -7.22 25.45 11.96
N ASN A 101 -8.43 25.37 11.42
CA ASN A 101 -9.63 25.78 12.16
C ASN A 101 -10.07 24.80 13.27
N GLY A 102 -9.38 23.66 13.39
CA GLY A 102 -9.67 22.63 14.39
C GLY A 102 -9.08 22.94 15.77
N ARG A 103 -9.73 22.41 16.81
CA ARG A 103 -9.30 22.53 18.23
C ARG A 103 -8.47 21.33 18.69
N PHE A 104 -7.17 21.39 18.49
CA PHE A 104 -6.26 20.33 18.93
C PHE A 104 -6.10 20.31 20.46
N THR A 105 -5.86 19.12 21.01
CA THR A 105 -5.55 18.91 22.44
C THR A 105 -4.12 19.30 22.78
N SER A 106 -3.21 19.24 21.80
CA SER A 106 -1.85 19.74 21.91
C SER A 106 -1.36 20.25 20.56
N GLY A 107 -0.35 21.13 20.61
CA GLY A 107 0.20 21.80 19.44
C GLY A 107 -0.52 23.11 19.13
N ASN A 108 0.07 23.93 18.26
CA ASN A 108 -0.46 25.23 17.90
C ASN A 108 -1.14 25.16 16.52
N SER A 109 -2.44 25.47 16.46
CA SER A 109 -3.16 25.55 15.19
C SER A 109 -2.64 26.64 14.26
N ASP A 110 -1.98 27.66 14.80
CA ASP A 110 -1.30 28.74 14.08
C ASP A 110 0.21 28.48 14.04
N MET A 111 0.75 28.18 12.87
CA MET A 111 2.19 27.96 12.71
C MET A 111 2.75 28.88 11.64
N GLY A 112 3.91 29.48 11.88
CA GLY A 112 4.55 30.38 10.92
C GLY A 112 5.32 31.52 11.59
N LEU A 113 5.56 32.59 10.82
CA LEU A 113 6.30 33.75 11.28
C LEU A 113 5.41 34.98 11.43
N ARG A 114 5.71 35.76 12.46
CA ARG A 114 5.13 37.08 12.75
C ARG A 114 6.22 38.16 12.76
N ARG A 115 7.19 38.02 11.86
CA ARG A 115 8.35 38.90 11.72
C ARG A 115 9.00 38.69 10.35
N LEU A 116 9.90 39.59 9.97
CA LEU A 116 10.85 39.36 8.88
C LEU A 116 11.70 38.12 9.16
N SER A 117 11.98 37.35 8.11
CA SER A 117 12.84 36.17 8.17
C SER A 117 14.22 36.44 7.56
N LYS A 118 15.22 35.65 7.96
CA LYS A 118 16.54 35.66 7.31
C LYS A 118 16.60 34.55 6.25
N GLY A 119 15.95 34.79 5.11
CA GLY A 119 15.72 33.74 4.10
C GLY A 119 14.57 32.80 4.51
N TYR A 120 14.56 31.59 3.95
CA TYR A 120 13.60 30.56 4.34
C TYR A 120 13.94 29.99 5.72
N GLU A 121 12.94 29.95 6.60
CA GLU A 121 13.01 29.29 7.90
C GLU A 121 12.04 28.11 7.91
N THR A 122 12.50 26.94 8.35
CA THR A 122 11.64 25.75 8.48
C THR A 122 10.86 25.81 9.79
N ILE A 123 9.54 25.66 9.68
CA ILE A 123 8.62 25.56 10.79
C ILE A 123 8.17 24.12 10.90
N THR A 124 8.24 23.56 12.12
CA THR A 124 7.75 22.22 12.42
C THR A 124 6.83 22.25 13.62
N GLY A 125 5.85 21.35 13.66
CA GLY A 125 4.99 21.17 14.82
C GLY A 125 4.38 19.78 14.87
N VAL A 126 3.88 19.40 16.04
CA VAL A 126 3.04 18.21 16.20
C VAL A 126 1.69 18.64 16.76
N LEU A 127 0.61 18.25 16.10
CA LEU A 127 -0.76 18.52 16.46
C LEU A 127 -1.44 17.25 16.95
N LYS A 128 -2.16 17.27 18.07
CA LYS A 128 -2.91 16.10 18.55
C LYS A 128 -4.41 16.34 18.53
N THR A 129 -5.16 15.53 17.79
CA THR A 129 -6.62 15.63 17.75
C THR A 129 -7.25 15.04 19.04
N PRO A 130 -8.36 15.60 19.55
CA PRO A 130 -9.13 14.99 20.63
C PRO A 130 -9.81 13.69 20.20
N LYS A 131 -10.24 12.89 21.19
CA LYS A 131 -11.07 11.69 20.95
C LYS A 131 -12.41 12.01 20.27
N THR A 132 -12.94 13.21 20.48
CA THR A 132 -14.23 13.66 19.92
C THR A 132 -14.11 14.25 18.51
N TRP A 133 -12.97 14.09 17.83
CA TRP A 133 -12.78 14.63 16.48
C TRP A 133 -13.64 13.87 15.48
N ALA A 134 -14.60 14.54 14.85
CA ALA A 134 -15.60 13.89 14.00
C ALA A 134 -15.78 14.53 12.62
N HIS A 135 -15.19 15.70 12.36
CA HIS A 135 -15.47 16.49 11.17
C HIS A 135 -14.19 16.89 10.42
N PRO A 136 -14.22 16.95 9.07
CA PRO A 136 -13.14 17.48 8.28
C PRO A 136 -12.80 18.91 8.68
N GLN A 137 -11.52 19.27 8.63
CA GLN A 137 -11.04 20.60 8.97
C GLN A 137 -10.58 21.34 7.71
N LEU A 138 -10.49 22.66 7.82
CA LEU A 138 -9.85 23.51 6.83
C LEU A 138 -8.43 23.82 7.29
N LEU A 139 -7.48 23.53 6.42
CA LEU A 139 -6.12 24.04 6.50
C LEU A 139 -6.02 25.26 5.61
N PHE A 140 -5.66 26.40 6.19
CA PHE A 140 -5.37 27.64 5.49
C PHE A 140 -3.86 27.82 5.37
N VAL A 141 -3.40 28.29 4.22
CA VAL A 141 -1.98 28.51 3.93
C VAL A 141 -1.81 29.87 3.27
N GLY A 142 -0.84 30.66 3.73
CA GLY A 142 -0.52 31.98 3.20
C GLY A 142 -0.34 33.01 4.31
N SER A 143 -0.92 34.20 4.11
CA SER A 143 -0.94 35.28 5.08
C SER A 143 -2.32 35.39 5.74
N ILE A 144 -2.36 35.20 7.06
CA ILE A 144 -3.56 34.89 7.84
C ILE A 144 -3.73 35.86 9.02
N HIS A 145 -4.96 35.96 9.53
CA HIS A 145 -5.32 36.83 10.67
C HIS A 145 -5.12 38.34 10.42
N GLY A 146 -5.57 38.83 9.26
CA GLY A 146 -5.44 40.24 8.90
C GLY A 146 -4.01 40.66 8.62
N ALA A 147 -3.22 39.74 8.07
CA ALA A 147 -1.82 39.94 7.77
C ALA A 147 -1.61 41.02 6.69
N ASP A 148 -0.50 41.74 6.83
CA ASP A 148 -0.01 42.73 5.88
C ASP A 148 1.51 42.54 5.78
N GLY A 149 1.97 42.28 4.58
CA GLY A 149 3.34 41.92 4.29
C GLY A 149 3.48 41.11 3.02
N SER A 150 4.68 40.64 2.79
CA SER A 150 5.05 39.85 1.62
C SER A 150 5.89 38.67 2.07
N GLY A 151 5.72 37.53 1.41
CA GLY A 151 6.47 36.33 1.73
C GLY A 151 6.17 35.17 0.78
N SER A 152 6.71 34.01 1.14
CA SER A 152 6.54 32.76 0.41
C SER A 152 6.50 31.56 1.34
N ILE A 153 5.77 30.51 0.94
CA ILE A 153 5.67 29.23 1.66
C ILE A 153 5.98 28.08 0.70
N ARG A 154 6.76 27.09 1.15
CA ARG A 154 7.11 25.90 0.38
C ARG A 154 7.22 24.64 1.23
N ARG A 155 7.28 23.49 0.57
CA ARG A 155 7.51 22.16 1.17
C ARG A 155 6.51 21.78 2.26
N LEU A 156 5.23 22.12 2.07
CA LEU A 156 4.21 21.87 3.09
C LEU A 156 3.95 20.37 3.23
N SER A 157 4.07 19.87 4.46
CA SER A 157 4.02 18.44 4.76
C SER A 157 3.18 18.18 5.99
N LEU A 158 2.31 17.18 5.89
CA LEU A 158 1.46 16.71 6.98
C LEU A 158 1.50 15.18 7.01
N PHE A 159 2.04 14.60 8.08
CA PHE A 159 2.17 13.15 8.25
C PHE A 159 1.45 12.70 9.53
N ASP A 160 0.66 11.65 9.45
CA ASP A 160 -0.01 11.03 10.61
C ASP A 160 1.01 10.20 11.40
N LEU A 161 1.54 10.76 12.48
CA LEU A 161 2.53 10.06 13.31
C LEU A 161 1.92 8.89 14.05
N THR A 162 0.64 8.96 14.45
CA THR A 162 -0.01 7.84 15.15
C THR A 162 -0.22 6.65 14.22
N ASP A 163 -0.53 6.86 12.94
CA ASP A 163 -0.58 5.75 11.98
C ASP A 163 0.79 5.09 11.75
N LEU A 164 1.88 5.87 11.87
CA LEU A 164 3.24 5.41 11.61
C LEU A 164 3.89 4.73 12.81
N TYR A 165 3.80 5.40 13.95
CA TYR A 165 4.46 5.04 15.19
C TYR A 165 3.53 4.37 16.17
N GLY A 166 2.22 4.36 15.92
CA GLY A 166 1.19 3.98 16.88
C GLY A 166 1.02 4.99 18.02
N GLN A 167 -0.09 4.84 18.74
CA GLN A 167 -0.52 5.83 19.70
C GLN A 167 0.39 5.83 20.94
N ASN A 168 0.77 7.03 21.40
CA ASN A 168 1.71 7.29 22.50
C ASN A 168 3.19 6.96 22.21
N ASN A 169 3.52 6.50 21.01
CA ASN A 169 4.89 6.27 20.57
C ASN A 169 5.36 7.32 19.56
N GLU A 170 4.54 8.35 19.33
CA GLU A 170 4.83 9.37 18.35
C GLU A 170 6.06 10.19 18.79
N PRO A 171 7.06 10.37 17.91
CA PRO A 171 8.22 11.17 18.21
C PRO A 171 7.83 12.64 18.39
N ASN A 172 8.65 13.39 19.12
CA ASN A 172 8.48 14.84 19.13
C ASN A 172 8.90 15.45 17.77
N ALA A 173 8.52 16.70 17.53
CA ALA A 173 8.78 17.37 16.25
C ALA A 173 10.26 17.36 15.86
N SER A 174 11.18 17.54 16.82
CA SER A 174 12.61 17.59 16.54
C SER A 174 13.17 16.21 16.16
N GLU A 175 12.74 15.15 16.85
CA GLU A 175 13.13 13.77 16.56
C GLU A 175 12.68 13.36 15.16
N PHE A 176 11.42 13.64 14.81
CA PHE A 176 10.91 13.30 13.48
C PHE A 176 11.56 14.14 12.39
N TYR A 177 11.79 15.44 12.63
CA TYR A 177 12.45 16.31 11.67
C TYR A 177 13.87 15.85 11.29
N GLN A 178 14.60 15.16 12.15
CA GLN A 178 15.92 14.60 11.79
C GLN A 178 15.85 13.43 10.81
N ILE A 179 14.67 12.82 10.66
CA ILE A 179 14.42 11.66 9.79
C ILE A 179 13.94 12.13 8.41
N VAL A 180 13.13 13.19 8.37
CA VAL A 180 12.42 13.70 7.18
C VAL A 180 13.36 14.11 6.01
N PRO A 181 14.41 14.95 6.18
CA PRO A 181 15.23 15.45 5.06
C PRO A 181 16.06 14.38 4.34
N GLN A 182 16.30 13.23 4.98
CA GLN A 182 17.04 12.11 4.36
C GLN A 182 16.13 11.11 3.66
N SER A 183 14.80 11.30 3.72
CA SER A 183 13.82 10.30 3.30
C SER A 183 12.66 10.84 2.45
N LEU A 184 12.72 12.12 2.06
CA LEU A 184 11.82 12.75 1.09
C LEU A 184 12.38 12.56 -0.35
N ASP A 185 11.50 12.30 -1.32
CA ASP A 185 11.90 12.30 -2.73
C ASP A 185 12.20 13.73 -3.26
N GLU A 186 12.72 13.84 -4.49
CA GLU A 186 13.04 15.13 -5.11
C GLU A 186 11.82 16.07 -5.24
N GLN A 187 10.59 15.53 -5.12
CA GLN A 187 9.32 16.25 -5.18
C GLN A 187 8.71 16.50 -3.78
N GLY A 188 9.36 15.97 -2.73
CA GLY A 188 8.97 15.86 -1.33
C GLY A 188 7.51 15.55 -1.00
N GLY A 189 6.82 14.82 -1.87
CA GLY A 189 5.44 14.37 -1.65
C GLY A 189 5.33 13.21 -0.64
N HIS A 190 6.44 12.55 -0.33
CA HIS A 190 6.46 11.19 0.20
C HIS A 190 7.65 10.93 1.13
N LEU A 191 7.44 10.18 2.23
CA LEU A 191 8.53 9.66 3.07
C LEU A 191 8.76 8.16 2.85
N SER A 192 10.01 7.72 2.70
CA SER A 192 10.38 6.31 2.62
C SER A 192 10.14 5.55 3.94
N LEU A 193 9.16 4.64 3.96
CA LEU A 193 8.87 3.75 5.10
C LEU A 193 10.12 2.98 5.56
N ARG A 194 10.93 2.51 4.60
CA ARG A 194 12.15 1.74 4.86
C ARG A 194 13.16 2.51 5.70
N GLU A 195 13.37 3.78 5.41
CA GLU A 195 14.38 4.61 6.10
C GLU A 195 13.87 5.15 7.43
N VAL A 196 12.58 5.49 7.48
CA VAL A 196 11.86 5.83 8.71
C VAL A 196 12.03 4.68 9.71
N PHE A 197 11.60 3.45 9.37
CA PHE A 197 11.72 2.30 10.28
C PHE A 197 13.18 1.92 10.60
N THR A 198 14.12 2.03 9.65
CA THR A 198 15.55 1.74 9.90
C THR A 198 16.13 2.63 11.00
N LYS A 199 15.75 3.91 11.07
CA LYS A 199 16.24 4.83 12.11
C LYS A 199 15.53 4.70 13.46
N ILE A 200 14.31 4.15 13.46
CA ILE A 200 13.44 4.05 14.65
C ILE A 200 13.71 2.80 15.48
N THR A 201 14.48 1.81 14.99
CA THR A 201 14.72 0.51 15.65
C THR A 201 15.54 0.54 16.96
N LYS A 202 15.56 1.64 17.70
CA LYS A 202 16.03 1.71 19.09
C LYS A 202 14.93 2.21 20.03
N ARG A 203 14.01 1.32 20.37
CA ARG A 203 13.30 1.28 21.67
C ARG A 203 12.59 -0.07 21.72
N ILE A 204 13.16 -1.03 22.44
CA ILE A 204 12.56 -2.32 22.72
C ILE A 204 12.66 -2.51 24.21
N GLU A 205 11.55 -2.37 24.94
CA GLU A 205 11.35 -3.08 26.21
C GLU A 205 9.87 -3.52 26.33
N GLU A 206 9.71 -4.84 26.46
CA GLU A 206 8.56 -5.67 26.89
C GLU A 206 7.35 -5.96 25.95
N PRO A 207 6.77 -7.19 25.99
CA PRO A 207 5.72 -7.62 25.08
C PRO A 207 4.32 -7.26 25.62
N LEU A 208 3.57 -6.44 24.89
CA LEU A 208 2.27 -5.92 25.34
C LEU A 208 1.03 -6.63 24.77
N ALA A 209 1.17 -7.52 23.78
CA ALA A 209 0.02 -8.12 23.10
C ALA A 209 0.02 -9.65 23.13
N THR A 210 -1.16 -10.22 23.12
CA THR A 210 -1.42 -11.66 22.92
C THR A 210 -1.15 -12.08 21.48
N ASP A 211 -0.95 -13.37 21.26
CA ASP A 211 -0.81 -13.92 19.90
C ASP A 211 -2.05 -13.67 19.03
N GLU A 212 -3.23 -13.46 19.62
CA GLU A 212 -4.45 -13.18 18.86
C GLU A 212 -4.53 -11.72 18.42
N GLU A 213 -4.20 -10.77 19.31
CA GLU A 213 -4.08 -9.35 18.97
C GLU A 213 -3.03 -9.14 17.88
N ALA A 214 -1.87 -9.79 17.99
CA ALA A 214 -0.84 -9.77 16.95
C ALA A 214 -1.40 -10.22 15.58
N ARG A 215 -2.15 -11.33 15.54
CA ARG A 215 -2.77 -11.81 14.30
C ARG A 215 -3.81 -10.83 13.76
N GLN A 216 -4.57 -10.20 14.64
CA GLN A 216 -5.58 -9.21 14.25
C GLN A 216 -4.92 -7.96 13.64
N VAL A 217 -3.88 -7.42 14.28
CA VAL A 217 -3.07 -6.31 13.75
C VAL A 217 -2.51 -6.65 12.37
N PHE A 218 -1.97 -7.86 12.19
CA PHE A 218 -1.47 -8.28 10.89
C PHE A 218 -2.58 -8.36 9.82
N LEU A 219 -3.75 -8.86 10.18
CA LEU A 219 -4.90 -8.90 9.26
C LEU A 219 -5.38 -7.49 8.88
N ASP A 220 -5.34 -6.55 9.82
CA ASP A 220 -5.67 -5.15 9.55
C ASP A 220 -4.64 -4.47 8.66
N GLU A 221 -3.35 -4.80 8.80
CA GLU A 221 -2.31 -4.35 7.87
C GLU A 221 -2.47 -4.97 6.47
N MET A 222 -2.93 -6.23 6.37
CA MET A 222 -3.32 -6.79 5.07
C MET A 222 -4.49 -6.02 4.42
N ARG A 223 -5.51 -5.61 5.20
CA ARG A 223 -6.63 -4.80 4.69
C ARG A 223 -6.21 -3.39 4.33
N LYS A 224 -5.34 -2.78 5.13
CA LYS A 224 -4.72 -1.48 4.82
C LYS A 224 -3.94 -1.55 3.51
N LYS A 225 -3.18 -2.64 3.30
CA LYS A 225 -2.50 -2.89 2.04
C LYS A 225 -3.50 -2.94 0.87
N THR A 226 -4.61 -3.68 0.97
CA THR A 226 -5.61 -3.71 -0.13
C THR A 226 -6.16 -2.33 -0.46
N GLN A 227 -6.40 -1.47 0.55
CA GLN A 227 -6.83 -0.09 0.33
C GLN A 227 -5.76 0.75 -0.38
N ILE A 228 -4.50 0.67 0.06
CA ILE A 228 -3.36 1.39 -0.55
C ILE A 228 -3.19 0.99 -2.02
N LEU A 229 -3.38 -0.30 -2.34
CA LEU A 229 -3.27 -0.80 -3.72
C LEU A 229 -4.52 -0.48 -4.56
N GLY A 230 -5.53 0.20 -4.03
CA GLY A 230 -6.80 0.48 -4.72
C GLY A 230 -7.61 -0.78 -5.05
N MET A 231 -7.49 -1.85 -4.24
CA MET A 231 -8.26 -3.08 -4.40
C MET A 231 -9.66 -2.93 -3.76
N GLU A 232 -10.48 -2.06 -4.35
CA GLU A 232 -11.76 -1.59 -3.80
C GLU A 232 -12.82 -2.69 -3.66
N ASN A 233 -12.68 -3.80 -4.39
CA ASN A 233 -13.62 -4.91 -4.39
C ASN A 233 -13.06 -6.14 -3.63
N THR A 234 -12.05 -5.92 -2.77
CA THR A 234 -11.40 -6.97 -1.99
C THR A 234 -11.77 -6.86 -0.51
N GLN A 235 -12.22 -7.98 0.06
CA GLN A 235 -12.53 -8.11 1.48
C GLN A 235 -11.79 -9.30 2.09
N LEU A 236 -10.88 -9.01 3.02
CA LEU A 236 -10.09 -10.02 3.71
C LEU A 236 -10.70 -10.36 5.09
N LYS A 237 -10.98 -11.65 5.32
CA LYS A 237 -11.49 -12.16 6.60
C LYS A 237 -10.48 -13.02 7.35
N ASN A 238 -9.43 -13.48 6.68
CA ASN A 238 -8.33 -14.24 7.27
C ASN A 238 -7.05 -14.04 6.45
N VAL A 239 -5.95 -14.60 6.95
CA VAL A 239 -4.60 -14.41 6.42
C VAL A 239 -4.14 -15.53 5.46
N ASN A 240 -4.91 -16.61 5.34
CA ASN A 240 -4.49 -17.84 4.68
C ASN A 240 -5.36 -18.23 3.47
N GLY A 241 -6.55 -17.65 3.31
CA GLY A 241 -7.45 -17.96 2.21
C GLY A 241 -8.43 -19.10 2.47
N PHE A 242 -8.59 -19.57 3.71
CA PHE A 242 -9.69 -20.49 4.03
C PHE A 242 -11.05 -19.85 3.79
N HIS A 243 -12.05 -20.68 3.51
CA HIS A 243 -13.40 -20.20 3.25
C HIS A 243 -13.97 -19.53 4.50
N LEU A 244 -14.39 -18.28 4.34
CA LEU A 244 -15.18 -17.52 5.30
C LEU A 244 -16.16 -16.65 4.51
N ASN A 245 -17.38 -16.51 4.99
CA ASN A 245 -18.39 -15.65 4.35
C ASN A 245 -17.87 -14.21 4.24
N GLY A 246 -17.97 -13.63 3.04
CA GLY A 246 -17.46 -12.30 2.75
C GLY A 246 -15.95 -12.21 2.56
N HIS A 247 -15.20 -13.32 2.53
CA HIS A 247 -13.82 -13.31 2.06
C HIS A 247 -13.80 -13.36 0.53
N LEU A 248 -13.73 -12.21 -0.12
CA LEU A 248 -13.96 -12.03 -1.56
C LEU A 248 -12.90 -11.11 -2.18
N SER A 249 -12.69 -11.26 -3.48
CA SER A 249 -11.82 -10.44 -4.32
C SER A 249 -12.32 -10.51 -5.76
N THR A 250 -11.72 -9.72 -6.65
CA THR A 250 -11.97 -9.76 -8.10
C THR A 250 -10.69 -10.03 -8.88
N SER A 251 -10.78 -10.45 -10.14
CA SER A 251 -9.58 -10.66 -10.96
C SER A 251 -8.86 -9.34 -11.27
N ARG A 252 -9.61 -8.23 -11.37
CA ARG A 252 -9.05 -6.88 -11.53
C ARG A 252 -8.21 -6.46 -10.33
N ASP A 253 -8.70 -6.65 -9.11
CA ASP A 253 -7.96 -6.32 -7.89
C ASP A 253 -6.72 -7.21 -7.72
N LEU A 254 -6.84 -8.50 -8.05
CA LEU A 254 -5.71 -9.41 -8.01
C LEU A 254 -4.61 -9.06 -9.01
N LEU A 255 -4.92 -8.42 -10.15
CA LEU A 255 -3.90 -7.88 -11.04
C LEU A 255 -3.14 -6.70 -10.42
N LYS A 256 -3.80 -5.81 -9.68
CA LYS A 256 -3.13 -4.72 -8.94
C LYS A 256 -2.14 -5.29 -7.95
N LEU A 257 -2.57 -6.29 -7.18
CA LEU A 257 -1.71 -7.00 -6.24
C LEU A 257 -0.54 -7.71 -6.93
N LEU A 258 -0.81 -8.42 -8.02
CA LEU A 258 0.21 -9.17 -8.76
C LEU A 258 1.25 -8.21 -9.37
N LEU A 259 0.81 -7.07 -9.91
CA LEU A 259 1.68 -6.02 -10.41
C LEU A 259 2.55 -5.47 -9.29
N HIS A 260 1.94 -5.10 -8.17
CA HIS A 260 2.67 -4.61 -7.01
C HIS A 260 3.73 -5.59 -6.52
N ALA A 261 3.39 -6.87 -6.42
CA ALA A 261 4.29 -7.93 -5.99
C ALA A 261 5.56 -8.04 -6.86
N THR A 262 5.52 -7.64 -8.13
CA THR A 262 6.69 -7.68 -9.02
C THR A 262 7.79 -6.68 -8.66
N GLY A 263 7.51 -5.65 -7.86
CA GLY A 263 8.55 -4.74 -7.37
C GLY A 263 9.36 -5.31 -6.20
N TYR A 264 8.94 -6.43 -5.61
CA TYR A 264 9.63 -7.05 -4.48
C TYR A 264 10.72 -8.01 -4.95
N LYS A 265 11.96 -7.52 -5.11
CA LYS A 265 13.12 -8.32 -5.55
C LYS A 265 13.31 -9.63 -4.75
N LYS A 266 13.10 -9.58 -3.43
CA LYS A 266 13.19 -10.76 -2.55
C LYS A 266 12.09 -11.78 -2.84
N LEU A 267 10.88 -11.33 -3.13
CA LEU A 267 9.79 -12.21 -3.54
C LEU A 267 10.10 -12.86 -4.87
N LEU A 268 10.54 -12.08 -5.88
CA LEU A 268 10.89 -12.60 -7.21
C LEU A 268 11.93 -13.72 -7.16
N ALA A 269 12.90 -13.65 -6.25
CA ALA A 269 13.90 -14.71 -6.07
C ALA A 269 13.32 -16.08 -5.63
N ILE A 270 12.12 -16.06 -5.04
CA ILE A 270 11.41 -17.22 -4.50
C ILE A 270 10.27 -17.64 -5.44
N TRP A 271 9.58 -16.67 -6.04
CA TRP A 271 8.26 -16.88 -6.64
C TRP A 271 8.24 -17.82 -7.85
N GLY A 272 9.32 -17.84 -8.61
CA GLY A 272 9.51 -18.72 -9.77
C GLY A 272 10.23 -20.05 -9.45
N LYS A 273 10.55 -20.33 -8.18
CA LYS A 273 11.25 -21.57 -7.80
C LYS A 273 10.33 -22.78 -7.97
N LYS A 274 10.87 -23.84 -8.56
CA LYS A 274 10.16 -25.11 -8.79
C LYS A 274 10.20 -26.02 -7.56
N GLU A 275 11.32 -26.00 -6.85
CA GLU A 275 11.60 -26.80 -5.68
C GLU A 275 12.46 -26.01 -4.69
N HIS A 276 12.41 -26.41 -3.42
CA HIS A 276 13.27 -25.87 -2.37
C HIS A 276 13.50 -26.91 -1.28
N LYS A 277 14.74 -26.98 -0.81
CA LYS A 277 15.13 -27.78 0.36
C LYS A 277 15.41 -26.85 1.52
N ALA A 278 14.73 -27.09 2.63
CA ALA A 278 14.85 -26.31 3.84
C ALA A 278 15.25 -27.21 5.02
N PHE A 279 16.13 -26.71 5.87
CA PHE A 279 16.49 -27.38 7.11
C PHE A 279 15.70 -26.78 8.27
N VAL A 280 14.77 -27.56 8.82
CA VAL A 280 14.01 -27.18 10.01
C VAL A 280 14.83 -27.53 11.24
N GLN A 281 15.01 -26.55 12.13
CA GLN A 281 15.71 -26.69 13.41
C GLN A 281 14.72 -26.89 14.56
N GLY A 282 15.22 -26.87 15.80
CA GLY A 282 14.41 -26.99 17.01
C GLY A 282 14.40 -28.42 17.57
N LYS A 283 13.27 -28.84 18.16
CA LYS A 283 13.18 -30.13 18.87
C LYS A 283 13.22 -31.37 17.96
N LYS A 284 12.82 -31.22 16.69
CA LYS A 284 12.78 -32.31 15.68
C LYS A 284 13.50 -31.89 14.39
N PRO A 285 14.84 -31.74 14.43
CA PRO A 285 15.59 -31.23 13.29
C PRO A 285 15.49 -32.19 12.11
N ARG A 286 15.16 -31.66 10.92
CA ARG A 286 14.98 -32.45 9.70
C ARG A 286 15.07 -31.59 8.45
N GLU A 287 15.46 -32.21 7.35
CA GLU A 287 15.33 -31.60 6.02
C GLU A 287 13.90 -31.81 5.49
N ILE A 288 13.35 -30.79 4.85
CA ILE A 288 12.06 -30.82 4.16
C ILE A 288 12.29 -30.32 2.74
N GLU A 289 11.92 -31.14 1.76
CA GLU A 289 11.86 -30.77 0.36
C GLU A 289 10.42 -30.43 -0.04
N VAL A 290 10.24 -29.31 -0.74
CA VAL A 290 8.92 -28.86 -1.20
C VAL A 290 8.96 -28.50 -2.67
N THR A 291 7.83 -28.67 -3.36
CA THR A 291 7.66 -28.37 -4.78
C THR A 291 6.51 -27.41 -5.03
N ALA A 292 6.58 -26.67 -6.14
CA ALA A 292 5.63 -25.62 -6.48
C ALA A 292 4.27 -26.15 -6.97
N THR A 293 3.19 -25.60 -6.43
CA THR A 293 1.81 -25.92 -6.83
C THR A 293 1.31 -25.18 -8.07
N VAL A 294 2.10 -24.23 -8.58
CA VAL A 294 1.70 -23.32 -9.67
C VAL A 294 2.13 -23.82 -11.06
N GLN A 295 2.79 -24.98 -11.12
CA GLN A 295 3.25 -25.57 -12.38
C GLN A 295 2.11 -26.23 -13.15
N ASP A 296 2.18 -26.13 -14.48
CA ASP A 296 1.28 -26.78 -15.42
C ASP A 296 2.04 -27.11 -16.71
N GLU A 297 2.20 -28.39 -17.01
CA GLU A 297 3.01 -28.87 -18.14
C GLU A 297 2.49 -28.36 -19.49
N GLU A 298 1.17 -28.23 -19.65
CA GLU A 298 0.56 -27.83 -20.92
C GLU A 298 0.74 -26.33 -21.17
N LEU A 299 0.54 -25.50 -20.14
CA LEU A 299 0.84 -24.07 -20.20
C LEU A 299 2.34 -23.85 -20.44
N GLU A 300 3.20 -24.62 -19.79
CA GLU A 300 4.67 -24.51 -19.90
C GLU A 300 5.23 -24.88 -21.28
N LYS A 301 4.48 -25.61 -22.13
CA LYS A 301 4.84 -25.81 -23.55
C LYS A 301 4.83 -24.50 -24.36
N THR A 302 4.01 -23.52 -23.94
CA THR A 302 3.81 -22.26 -24.66
C THR A 302 4.43 -21.06 -23.95
N TYR A 303 4.29 -21.00 -22.62
CA TYR A 303 4.69 -19.86 -21.80
C TYR A 303 5.60 -20.30 -20.65
N THR A 304 6.54 -19.44 -20.23
CA THR A 304 7.32 -19.67 -19.02
C THR A 304 6.60 -19.09 -17.82
N LEU A 305 6.35 -19.90 -16.78
CA LEU A 305 5.83 -19.40 -15.51
C LEU A 305 6.98 -18.81 -14.70
N LEU A 306 7.00 -17.48 -14.60
CA LEU A 306 8.03 -16.72 -13.88
C LEU A 306 7.73 -16.59 -12.38
N GLY A 307 6.48 -16.83 -12.00
CA GLY A 307 5.99 -16.85 -10.63
C GLY A 307 4.48 -16.86 -10.61
N GLY A 308 3.89 -17.21 -9.46
CA GLY A 308 2.45 -17.13 -9.30
C GLY A 308 1.94 -17.74 -8.00
N LYS A 309 0.62 -17.75 -7.83
CA LYS A 309 -0.04 -18.37 -6.69
C LYS A 309 -1.33 -19.03 -7.12
N SER A 310 -1.47 -20.30 -6.75
CA SER A 310 -2.70 -21.06 -6.93
C SER A 310 -3.58 -20.99 -5.67
N GLY A 311 -4.88 -21.16 -5.85
CA GLY A 311 -5.85 -21.26 -4.77
C GLY A 311 -6.95 -22.28 -5.11
N ALA A 312 -7.43 -22.99 -4.09
CA ALA A 312 -8.54 -23.92 -4.25
C ALA A 312 -9.45 -23.85 -3.02
N LEU A 313 -10.76 -23.74 -3.23
CA LEU A 313 -11.78 -24.06 -2.23
C LEU A 313 -12.60 -25.23 -2.77
N ALA A 314 -12.46 -26.39 -2.14
CA ALA A 314 -13.03 -27.65 -2.63
C ALA A 314 -12.67 -27.90 -4.11
N THR A 315 -13.49 -28.68 -4.81
CA THR A 315 -13.26 -29.02 -6.23
C THR A 315 -13.82 -27.99 -7.23
N ASN A 316 -14.56 -26.98 -6.74
CA ASN A 316 -15.43 -26.15 -7.59
C ASN A 316 -15.00 -24.68 -7.68
N VAL A 317 -13.99 -24.25 -6.91
CA VAL A 317 -13.43 -22.90 -7.00
C VAL A 317 -11.91 -23.00 -7.05
N LEU A 318 -11.38 -23.00 -8.27
CA LEU A 318 -9.94 -23.01 -8.53
C LEU A 318 -9.51 -21.64 -9.08
N ASN A 319 -8.56 -21.02 -8.39
CA ASN A 319 -7.99 -19.72 -8.76
C ASN A 319 -6.51 -19.88 -9.09
N SER A 320 -5.99 -19.00 -9.92
CA SER A 320 -4.55 -18.80 -10.14
C SER A 320 -4.25 -17.36 -10.53
N VAL A 321 -3.15 -16.85 -10.00
CA VAL A 321 -2.50 -15.62 -10.49
C VAL A 321 -1.08 -15.96 -10.91
N ALA A 322 -0.60 -15.45 -12.03
CA ALA A 322 0.74 -15.79 -12.52
C ALA A 322 1.36 -14.70 -13.39
N LEU A 323 2.69 -14.65 -13.32
CA LEU A 323 3.58 -13.98 -14.26
C LEU A 323 3.95 -14.98 -15.35
N VAL A 324 3.56 -14.68 -16.57
CA VAL A 324 3.74 -15.58 -17.73
C VAL A 324 4.58 -14.86 -18.77
N GLY A 325 5.76 -15.41 -19.07
CA GLY A 325 6.63 -14.93 -20.15
C GLY A 325 6.37 -15.72 -21.43
N ASP A 326 6.29 -15.05 -22.57
CA ASP A 326 6.27 -15.72 -23.88
C ASP A 326 7.68 -15.91 -24.45
N LYS A 327 7.76 -16.65 -25.57
CA LYS A 327 9.03 -16.95 -26.26
C LYS A 327 9.76 -15.73 -26.81
N ASN A 328 9.08 -14.58 -26.93
CA ASN A 328 9.64 -13.33 -27.41
C ASN A 328 10.09 -12.42 -26.25
N GLY A 329 10.02 -12.90 -25.00
CA GLY A 329 10.39 -12.14 -23.82
C GLY A 329 9.32 -11.16 -23.33
N ARG A 330 8.09 -11.19 -23.89
CA ARG A 330 6.98 -10.36 -23.42
C ARG A 330 6.35 -11.02 -22.20
N ILE A 331 6.19 -10.26 -21.12
CA ILE A 331 5.65 -10.74 -19.84
C ILE A 331 4.21 -10.26 -19.68
N TYR A 332 3.35 -11.15 -19.19
CA TYR A 332 1.96 -10.90 -18.90
C TYR A 332 1.67 -11.22 -17.44
N LEU A 333 0.77 -10.45 -16.85
CA LEU A 333 0.17 -10.72 -15.55
C LEU A 333 -1.24 -11.24 -15.80
N ALA A 334 -1.52 -12.45 -15.34
CA ALA A 334 -2.82 -13.09 -15.54
C ALA A 334 -3.44 -13.48 -14.20
N ALA A 335 -4.72 -13.17 -14.03
CA ALA A 335 -5.55 -13.62 -12.91
C ALA A 335 -6.74 -14.43 -13.45
N VAL A 336 -6.97 -15.61 -12.88
CA VAL A 336 -8.08 -16.52 -13.20
C VAL A 336 -8.78 -16.89 -11.89
N MET A 337 -10.11 -16.76 -11.87
CA MET A 337 -10.93 -17.00 -10.69
C MET A 337 -12.15 -17.88 -10.98
N GLY A 338 -12.41 -18.84 -10.09
CA GLY A 338 -13.61 -19.66 -10.12
C GLY A 338 -13.65 -20.68 -11.26
N ALA A 339 -12.51 -21.26 -11.63
CA ALA A 339 -12.49 -22.41 -12.54
C ALA A 339 -12.98 -23.68 -11.83
N SER A 340 -13.59 -24.61 -12.58
CA SER A 340 -14.26 -25.80 -12.02
C SER A 340 -13.52 -27.10 -12.35
N GLY A 341 -13.35 -27.98 -11.36
CA GLY A 341 -12.56 -29.21 -11.52
C GLY A 341 -13.27 -30.41 -12.14
N LYS A 342 -14.47 -30.26 -12.74
CA LYS A 342 -15.31 -31.41 -13.18
C LYS A 342 -14.63 -32.33 -14.20
N THR A 343 -13.55 -31.91 -14.85
CA THR A 343 -12.80 -32.72 -15.84
C THR A 343 -11.39 -33.13 -15.39
N GLY A 344 -10.99 -32.88 -14.14
CA GLY A 344 -9.65 -33.24 -13.66
C GLY A 344 -8.56 -32.28 -14.15
N LYS A 345 -7.81 -31.72 -13.19
CA LYS A 345 -6.55 -30.94 -13.30
C LYS A 345 -6.34 -29.80 -14.31
N THR A 346 -7.19 -29.46 -15.29
CA THR A 346 -6.85 -28.36 -16.25
C THR A 346 -7.96 -27.38 -16.61
N ASP A 347 -8.66 -26.77 -15.64
CA ASP A 347 -9.59 -25.68 -15.97
C ASP A 347 -8.95 -24.27 -15.87
N ARG A 348 -8.27 -23.98 -14.76
CA ARG A 348 -7.67 -22.65 -14.52
C ARG A 348 -6.47 -22.32 -15.42
N TYR A 349 -5.64 -23.30 -15.77
CA TYR A 349 -4.45 -23.07 -16.61
C TYR A 349 -4.80 -23.06 -18.10
N GLU A 350 -5.79 -23.84 -18.53
CA GLU A 350 -6.40 -23.68 -19.86
C GLU A 350 -7.08 -22.31 -20.00
N ALA A 351 -7.84 -21.88 -18.98
CA ALA A 351 -8.41 -20.55 -18.95
C ALA A 351 -7.32 -19.46 -18.98
N MET A 352 -6.22 -19.65 -18.23
CA MET A 352 -5.07 -18.74 -18.25
C MET A 352 -4.42 -18.68 -19.63
N LYS A 353 -4.21 -19.83 -20.28
CA LYS A 353 -3.67 -19.89 -21.63
C LYS A 353 -4.57 -19.14 -22.62
N LEU A 354 -5.87 -19.40 -22.59
CA LEU A 354 -6.84 -18.72 -23.46
C LEU A 354 -6.84 -17.21 -23.24
N LEU A 355 -6.75 -16.78 -21.99
CA LEU A 355 -6.70 -15.38 -21.59
C LEU A 355 -5.47 -14.67 -22.19
N VAL A 356 -4.27 -15.26 -22.03
CA VAL A 356 -3.01 -14.69 -22.56
C VAL A 356 -2.94 -14.78 -24.08
N ASP A 357 -3.35 -15.90 -24.68
CA ASP A 357 -3.41 -16.05 -26.15
C ASP A 357 -4.33 -14.98 -26.77
N THR A 358 -5.48 -14.73 -26.14
CA THR A 358 -6.45 -13.73 -26.59
C THR A 358 -5.92 -12.31 -26.43
N ALA A 359 -5.24 -12.01 -25.32
CA ALA A 359 -4.55 -10.73 -25.15
C ALA A 359 -3.56 -10.46 -26.27
N LYS A 360 -2.74 -11.47 -26.63
CA LYS A 360 -1.78 -11.36 -27.74
C LYS A 360 -2.43 -11.09 -29.09
N GLN A 361 -3.56 -11.75 -29.37
CA GLN A 361 -4.31 -11.50 -30.59
C GLN A 361 -4.95 -10.11 -30.58
N ARG A 362 -5.41 -9.64 -29.42
CA ARG A 362 -5.99 -8.30 -29.27
C ARG A 362 -4.99 -7.17 -29.39
N GLU A 363 -3.72 -7.42 -29.10
CA GLU A 363 -2.65 -6.47 -29.40
C GLU A 363 -2.47 -6.24 -30.91
N ILE A 364 -2.84 -7.22 -31.75
CA ILE A 364 -2.79 -7.12 -33.22
C ILE A 364 -4.14 -6.64 -33.77
N ASN A 365 -5.25 -7.18 -33.26
CA ASN A 365 -6.61 -6.88 -33.64
C ASN A 365 -7.48 -6.67 -32.39
N PRO A 366 -7.73 -5.42 -31.96
CA PRO A 366 -8.46 -5.10 -30.72
C PRO A 366 -9.84 -5.76 -30.58
N GLU A 367 -10.50 -6.07 -31.70
CA GLU A 367 -11.84 -6.69 -31.75
C GLU A 367 -11.81 -8.23 -31.70
N TYR A 368 -10.63 -8.85 -31.62
CA TYR A 368 -10.51 -10.30 -31.58
C TYR A 368 -11.26 -10.92 -30.39
N GLN A 369 -11.98 -12.01 -30.66
CA GLN A 369 -12.68 -12.80 -29.65
C GLN A 369 -12.18 -14.26 -29.69
N PRO A 370 -12.03 -14.91 -28.53
CA PRO A 370 -11.63 -16.31 -28.49
C PRO A 370 -12.72 -17.21 -29.08
N THR A 371 -12.31 -18.26 -29.78
CA THR A 371 -13.22 -19.27 -30.34
C THR A 371 -13.56 -20.39 -29.36
N LYS A 372 -12.72 -20.58 -28.33
CA LYS A 372 -12.93 -21.59 -27.29
C LYS A 372 -13.66 -20.96 -26.08
N PRO A 373 -14.52 -21.71 -25.38
CA PRO A 373 -15.19 -21.22 -24.20
C PRO A 373 -14.17 -20.91 -23.09
N TYR A 374 -14.39 -19.79 -22.40
CA TYR A 374 -13.61 -19.44 -21.22
C TYR A 374 -14.05 -20.30 -20.04
N LYS A 375 -13.12 -21.08 -19.47
CA LYS A 375 -13.44 -22.08 -18.45
C LYS A 375 -13.14 -21.62 -17.03
N ALA A 376 -13.56 -20.40 -16.73
CA ALA A 376 -13.58 -19.86 -15.37
C ALA A 376 -14.69 -18.83 -15.28
N ARG A 377 -15.05 -18.43 -14.06
CA ARG A 377 -16.08 -17.41 -13.84
C ARG A 377 -15.57 -16.02 -14.23
N ALA A 378 -14.33 -15.71 -13.84
CA ALA A 378 -13.69 -14.44 -14.13
C ALA A 378 -12.20 -14.57 -14.43
N GLY A 379 -11.66 -13.61 -15.17
CA GLY A 379 -10.22 -13.43 -15.32
C GLY A 379 -9.84 -12.15 -16.04
N SER A 380 -8.60 -11.73 -15.85
CA SER A 380 -8.05 -10.50 -16.39
C SER A 380 -6.58 -10.67 -16.70
N VAL A 381 -6.12 -10.06 -17.80
CA VAL A 381 -4.71 -10.05 -18.18
C VAL A 381 -4.26 -8.66 -18.58
N ILE A 382 -3.06 -8.28 -18.15
CA ILE A 382 -2.34 -7.10 -18.62
C ILE A 382 -0.96 -7.52 -19.13
N ALA A 383 -0.40 -6.75 -20.06
CA ALA A 383 1.03 -6.80 -20.30
C ALA A 383 1.76 -6.17 -19.11
N PHE A 384 2.93 -6.71 -18.78
CA PHE A 384 3.84 -6.10 -17.81
C PHE A 384 4.25 -4.71 -18.32
N PRO A 385 4.08 -3.63 -17.52
CA PRO A 385 4.37 -2.28 -17.97
C PRO A 385 5.89 -2.03 -18.07
N MET A 386 6.28 -1.08 -18.91
CA MET A 386 7.68 -0.63 -18.98
C MET A 386 7.95 0.39 -17.86
N GLY A 387 8.63 -0.03 -16.79
CA GLY A 387 9.01 0.85 -15.68
C GLY A 387 8.92 0.15 -14.32
N ASP A 388 9.07 0.91 -13.24
CA ASP A 388 8.83 0.39 -11.89
C ASP A 388 7.34 0.02 -11.74
N PRO A 389 7.00 -1.24 -11.43
CA PRO A 389 5.62 -1.69 -11.32
C PRO A 389 4.82 -0.97 -10.22
N HIS A 390 5.48 -0.39 -9.22
CA HIS A 390 4.81 0.38 -8.18
C HIS A 390 4.13 1.64 -8.73
N PHE A 391 4.70 2.29 -9.75
CA PHE A 391 4.09 3.42 -10.47
C PHE A 391 2.88 3.06 -11.32
N TYR A 392 2.48 1.79 -11.34
CA TYR A 392 1.29 1.36 -12.09
C TYR A 392 0.29 0.70 -11.16
N THR A 393 0.63 0.46 -9.90
CA THR A 393 -0.15 -0.40 -9.02
C THR A 393 -1.53 0.17 -8.69
N TYR A 394 -1.62 1.48 -8.42
CA TYR A 394 -2.89 2.14 -8.10
C TYR A 394 -3.81 2.26 -9.32
N SER A 395 -3.23 2.60 -10.46
CA SER A 395 -3.90 2.71 -11.76
C SER A 395 -3.25 1.76 -12.77
N PRO A 396 -3.49 0.44 -12.66
CA PRO A 396 -2.85 -0.52 -13.55
C PRO A 396 -3.28 -0.29 -14.99
N PRO A 397 -2.41 -0.63 -15.97
CA PRO A 397 -2.76 -0.61 -17.37
C PRO A 397 -4.13 -1.25 -17.61
N LYS A 398 -4.84 -0.74 -18.61
CA LYS A 398 -6.10 -1.34 -19.03
C LYS A 398 -5.86 -2.82 -19.37
N SER A 399 -6.74 -3.70 -18.86
CA SER A 399 -6.71 -5.12 -19.20
C SER A 399 -6.67 -5.29 -20.72
N LEU A 400 -5.70 -6.05 -21.24
CA LEU A 400 -5.65 -6.40 -22.66
C LEU A 400 -6.84 -7.29 -23.04
N TYR A 401 -7.23 -8.15 -22.11
CA TYR A 401 -8.43 -8.96 -22.19
C TYR A 401 -8.95 -9.26 -20.79
N SER A 402 -10.27 -9.38 -20.66
CA SER A 402 -10.93 -9.67 -19.40
C SER A 402 -12.27 -10.36 -19.62
N VAL A 403 -12.66 -11.21 -18.68
CA VAL A 403 -13.97 -11.84 -18.57
C VAL A 403 -14.47 -11.59 -17.15
N ASN A 404 -15.62 -10.91 -17.00
CA ASN A 404 -16.27 -10.63 -15.72
C ASN A 404 -15.31 -10.09 -14.63
N GLU A 405 -14.43 -9.14 -14.97
CA GLU A 405 -13.28 -8.82 -14.11
C GLU A 405 -13.60 -8.22 -12.73
N THR A 406 -14.84 -7.78 -12.54
CA THR A 406 -15.38 -7.25 -11.27
C THR A 406 -16.19 -8.28 -10.49
N GLU A 407 -16.34 -9.51 -11.00
CA GLU A 407 -17.08 -10.56 -10.31
C GLU A 407 -16.39 -10.93 -9.00
N SER A 408 -17.14 -10.84 -7.90
CA SER A 408 -16.66 -11.15 -6.56
C SER A 408 -16.61 -12.66 -6.32
N ILE A 409 -15.41 -13.19 -6.15
CA ILE A 409 -15.15 -14.63 -5.96
C ILE A 409 -14.22 -14.81 -4.75
N PRO A 410 -14.42 -15.86 -3.93
CA PRO A 410 -13.47 -16.15 -2.86
C PRO A 410 -12.04 -16.37 -3.40
N PRO A 411 -11.03 -15.61 -2.92
CA PRO A 411 -9.68 -15.64 -3.49
C PRO A 411 -8.90 -16.93 -3.17
N ALA A 412 -9.35 -17.71 -2.19
CA ALA A 412 -8.66 -18.90 -1.71
C ALA A 412 -7.19 -18.58 -1.32
N SER A 413 -6.27 -19.53 -1.51
CA SER A 413 -4.84 -19.31 -1.16
C SER A 413 -4.12 -18.21 -1.94
N VAL A 414 -4.75 -17.56 -2.93
CA VAL A 414 -4.18 -16.34 -3.54
C VAL A 414 -4.01 -15.22 -2.49
N THR A 415 -4.83 -15.23 -1.42
CA THR A 415 -4.70 -14.35 -0.23
C THR A 415 -3.28 -14.31 0.36
N LYS A 416 -2.53 -15.42 0.24
CA LYS A 416 -1.15 -15.51 0.76
C LYS A 416 -0.17 -14.57 0.05
N LEU A 417 -0.49 -14.08 -1.14
CA LEU A 417 0.32 -13.07 -1.81
C LEU A 417 0.28 -11.75 -1.03
N ILE A 418 -0.89 -11.30 -0.56
CA ILE A 418 -1.02 -10.09 0.29
C ILE A 418 -0.29 -10.30 1.62
N ASN A 419 -0.47 -11.47 2.24
CA ASN A 419 0.23 -11.87 3.46
C ASN A 419 1.76 -11.71 3.29
N ALA A 420 2.30 -12.24 2.20
CA ALA A 420 3.72 -12.15 1.89
C ALA A 420 4.22 -10.72 1.74
N LEU A 421 3.46 -9.83 1.08
CA LEU A 421 3.87 -8.43 0.93
C LEU A 421 3.92 -7.71 2.27
N VAL A 422 2.90 -7.89 3.13
CA VAL A 422 2.90 -7.30 4.48
C VAL A 422 4.08 -7.80 5.31
N VAL A 423 4.43 -9.08 5.20
CA VAL A 423 5.65 -9.61 5.85
C VAL A 423 6.89 -8.88 5.33
N LEU A 424 7.06 -8.79 4.01
CA LEU A 424 8.23 -8.15 3.39
C LEU A 424 8.35 -6.65 3.68
N ASP A 425 7.22 -5.96 3.92
CA ASP A 425 7.19 -4.56 4.35
C ASP A 425 7.72 -4.39 5.78
N ASN A 426 7.66 -5.45 6.60
CA ASN A 426 7.96 -5.39 8.03
C ASN A 426 9.18 -6.25 8.44
N ILE A 427 9.88 -6.89 7.50
CA ILE A 427 11.13 -7.62 7.78
C ILE A 427 12.23 -7.33 6.76
N HIS A 428 13.46 -7.14 7.26
CA HIS A 428 14.63 -6.89 6.41
C HIS A 428 15.51 -8.12 6.24
N ASN A 429 15.68 -8.94 7.27
CA ASN A 429 16.52 -10.13 7.20
C ASN A 429 15.68 -11.40 7.02
N LEU A 430 15.68 -11.96 5.80
CA LEU A 430 14.96 -13.22 5.54
C LEU A 430 15.65 -14.44 6.18
N HIS A 431 16.90 -14.32 6.62
CA HIS A 431 17.58 -15.38 7.36
C HIS A 431 17.32 -15.32 8.87
N GLU A 432 16.61 -14.29 9.35
CA GLU A 432 16.07 -14.31 10.71
C GLU A 432 15.12 -15.51 10.86
N THR A 433 15.20 -16.18 12.01
CA THR A 433 14.40 -17.36 12.32
C THR A 433 13.29 -17.05 13.31
N PHE A 434 12.24 -17.87 13.28
CA PHE A 434 11.17 -17.85 14.25
C PHE A 434 10.71 -19.27 14.58
N GLU A 435 10.15 -19.43 15.78
CA GLU A 435 9.60 -20.70 16.26
C GLU A 435 8.12 -20.84 15.87
N ILE A 436 7.74 -22.04 15.40
CA ILE A 436 6.35 -22.45 15.17
C ILE A 436 5.71 -22.83 16.50
N LYS A 437 4.57 -22.21 16.83
CA LYS A 437 3.77 -22.57 18.00
C LYS A 437 2.65 -23.53 17.63
N GLN A 438 2.15 -24.29 18.60
CA GLN A 438 0.97 -25.15 18.39
C GLN A 438 -0.23 -24.38 17.81
N SER A 439 -0.39 -23.11 18.21
CA SER A 439 -1.47 -22.24 17.73
C SER A 439 -1.33 -21.86 16.25
N ASP A 440 -0.18 -22.03 15.61
CA ASP A 440 0.02 -21.75 14.19
C ASP A 440 -0.35 -22.94 13.30
N ILE A 441 -0.32 -24.15 13.84
CA ILE A 441 -0.50 -25.39 13.09
C ILE A 441 -1.90 -25.44 12.51
N LEU A 442 -1.98 -25.49 11.18
CA LEU A 442 -3.21 -25.66 10.42
C LEU A 442 -3.06 -26.84 9.45
N GLY A 443 -4.16 -27.54 9.21
CA GLY A 443 -4.24 -28.55 8.16
C GLY A 443 -4.30 -27.94 6.74
N GLY A 444 -4.47 -28.82 5.76
CA GLY A 444 -4.54 -28.46 4.35
C GLY A 444 -3.20 -28.58 3.65
N SER A 445 -2.79 -27.56 2.90
CA SER A 445 -1.57 -27.59 2.09
C SER A 445 -0.35 -27.12 2.89
N GLY A 446 0.84 -27.58 2.48
CA GLY A 446 2.12 -27.28 3.11
C GLY A 446 2.85 -28.52 3.63
N PRO A 447 4.14 -28.37 4.02
CA PRO A 447 4.83 -29.44 4.72
C PRO A 447 4.28 -29.61 6.14
N VAL A 448 4.51 -30.78 6.73
CA VAL A 448 4.18 -31.04 8.14
C VAL A 448 5.18 -30.29 9.03
N LEU A 449 4.67 -29.38 9.84
CA LEU A 449 5.41 -28.62 10.84
C LEU A 449 4.89 -28.98 12.24
N TYR A 450 5.77 -28.94 13.23
CA TYR A 450 5.48 -29.25 14.62
C TYR A 450 5.75 -28.03 15.50
N GLU A 451 5.12 -28.01 16.67
CA GLU A 451 5.45 -27.04 17.71
C GLU A 451 6.93 -27.16 18.09
N GLY A 452 7.60 -26.02 18.21
CA GLY A 452 9.04 -25.94 18.50
C GLY A 452 9.94 -26.11 17.28
N ASP A 453 9.39 -26.25 16.07
CA ASP A 453 10.17 -26.14 14.85
C ASP A 453 10.66 -24.69 14.69
N ILE A 454 11.94 -24.51 14.38
CA ILE A 454 12.55 -23.20 14.14
C ILE A 454 12.95 -23.13 12.66
N ILE A 455 12.46 -22.10 11.96
CA ILE A 455 12.68 -21.91 10.52
C ILE A 455 13.01 -20.46 10.19
N SER A 456 13.77 -20.24 9.12
CA SER A 456 14.04 -18.90 8.60
C SER A 456 12.82 -18.34 7.85
N PHE A 457 12.68 -17.02 7.79
CA PHE A 457 11.69 -16.39 6.91
C PHE A 457 11.88 -16.80 5.44
N TRP A 458 13.13 -16.98 5.01
CA TRP A 458 13.49 -17.44 3.67
C TRP A 458 12.85 -18.79 3.36
N ASP A 459 13.04 -19.79 4.22
CA ASP A 459 12.45 -21.12 4.06
C ASP A 459 10.93 -21.08 4.20
N ALA A 460 10.42 -20.29 5.16
CA ALA A 460 9.00 -20.10 5.36
C ALA A 460 8.33 -19.50 4.11
N PHE A 461 8.95 -18.53 3.43
CA PHE A 461 8.43 -18.00 2.17
C PHE A 461 8.36 -19.06 1.07
N HIS A 462 9.36 -19.94 0.96
CA HIS A 462 9.29 -21.06 0.03
C HIS A 462 8.12 -21.98 0.39
N PHE A 463 7.91 -22.30 1.66
CA PHE A 463 6.75 -23.08 2.10
C PHE A 463 5.41 -22.37 1.81
N LEU A 464 5.35 -21.04 1.96
CA LEU A 464 4.16 -20.25 1.67
C LEU A 464 3.79 -20.24 0.18
N PHE A 465 4.78 -20.16 -0.71
CA PHE A 465 4.55 -20.02 -2.15
C PHE A 465 4.52 -21.35 -2.91
N LEU A 466 5.43 -22.28 -2.60
CA LEU A 466 5.56 -23.54 -3.33
C LEU A 466 4.39 -24.48 -2.97
N PRO A 467 4.35 -25.10 -1.78
CA PRO A 467 3.26 -25.98 -1.37
C PRO A 467 2.08 -25.24 -0.71
N SER A 468 2.06 -23.90 -0.72
CA SER A 468 0.93 -23.10 -0.21
C SER A 468 0.63 -23.27 1.28
N ALA A 469 1.67 -23.36 2.13
CA ALA A 469 1.55 -23.71 3.54
C ALA A 469 0.63 -22.78 4.35
N ASN A 470 -0.46 -23.34 4.90
CA ASN A 470 -1.40 -22.59 5.75
C ASN A 470 -0.80 -22.24 7.12
N THR A 471 -0.05 -23.19 7.70
CA THR A 471 0.67 -23.00 8.96
C THR A 471 1.61 -21.81 8.89
N ILE A 472 2.33 -21.63 7.79
CA ILE A 472 3.22 -20.47 7.62
C ILE A 472 2.43 -19.17 7.53
N ALA A 473 1.33 -19.12 6.77
CA ALA A 473 0.50 -17.91 6.69
C ALA A 473 0.01 -17.46 8.07
N LYS A 474 -0.35 -18.42 8.95
CA LYS A 474 -0.79 -18.15 10.33
C LYS A 474 0.38 -17.82 11.28
N ALA A 475 1.54 -18.45 11.09
CA ALA A 475 2.74 -18.13 11.85
C ALA A 475 3.26 -16.73 11.51
N PHE A 476 3.29 -16.36 10.24
CA PHE A 476 3.63 -15.01 9.78
C PHE A 476 2.72 -13.96 10.39
N SER A 477 1.41 -14.19 10.44
CA SER A 477 0.51 -13.21 11.05
C SER A 477 0.76 -13.01 12.55
N ARG A 478 1.13 -14.07 13.28
CA ARG A 478 1.53 -13.95 14.69
C ARG A 478 2.88 -13.22 14.82
N VAL A 479 3.91 -13.70 14.15
CA VAL A 479 5.29 -13.21 14.34
C VAL A 479 5.43 -11.77 13.85
N ILE A 480 4.90 -11.47 12.66
CA ILE A 480 4.94 -10.11 12.12
C ILE A 480 3.97 -9.19 12.86
N GLY A 481 2.80 -9.70 13.26
CA GLY A 481 1.90 -8.98 14.16
C GLY A 481 2.61 -8.46 15.41
N HIS A 482 3.33 -9.34 16.10
CA HIS A 482 4.14 -8.95 17.26
C HIS A 482 5.20 -7.92 16.92
N LYS A 483 5.93 -8.08 15.80
CA LYS A 483 6.93 -7.10 15.37
C LYS A 483 6.32 -5.73 15.07
N ILE A 484 5.14 -5.69 14.45
CA ILE A 484 4.41 -4.45 14.17
C ILE A 484 3.97 -3.81 15.48
N ILE A 485 3.41 -4.58 16.40
CA ILE A 485 3.00 -4.11 17.73
C ILE A 485 4.22 -3.61 18.52
N GLN A 486 5.35 -4.29 18.48
CA GLN A 486 6.57 -3.85 19.17
C GLN A 486 7.14 -2.57 18.55
N ALA A 487 7.09 -2.44 17.22
CA ALA A 487 7.58 -1.25 16.53
C ALA A 487 6.66 -0.03 16.72
N ARG A 488 5.35 -0.26 16.86
CA ARG A 488 4.34 0.81 16.90
C ARG A 488 3.66 1.00 18.27
N GLY A 489 3.87 0.11 19.25
CA GLY A 489 3.09 -0.01 20.49
C GLY A 489 1.57 0.07 20.27
N TYR A 490 0.93 -1.09 20.23
CA TYR A 490 -0.52 -1.16 20.06
C TYR A 490 -1.26 -0.90 21.38
N ILE A 491 -2.41 -0.23 21.30
CA ILE A 491 -3.33 -0.01 22.42
C ILE A 491 -4.64 -0.73 22.10
N GLU A 492 -5.22 -1.33 23.14
CA GLU A 492 -6.57 -1.90 23.24
C GLU A 492 -7.68 -1.08 22.56
#